data_AF-A0A7I7VVP0-F1
#
_entry.id   AF-A0A7I7VVP0-F1
#
_cell.length_a   1.000
_cell.length_b   1.000
_cell.length_c   1.000
_cell.angle_alpha   90.00
_cell.angle_beta   90.00
_cell.angle_gamma   90.00
#
_symmetry.space_group_name_H-M   'P 1'
#
loop_
_entity.id
_entity.type
_entity.pdbx_description
1 polymer ?
#
loop_
_entity_poly.entity_id
_entity_poly.type
_entity_poly.pdbx_seq_one_letter_code
_entity_poly.pdbx_strand_id
1 'polypeptide(L)'
;MTYDLRRLRAHGLIERVPRTRRYTVTDTGLQHALLFTHAHDHLLRTGLAQVTDPSPPRTSKLRNATRAYQTAFDELTQQAQLAA
;
A
#
# COMPACT_ATOMS: atom_id res chain seq x y z
N MET A 1 14.56 -3.59 11.92
CA MET A 1 15.24 -3.95 10.65
C MET A 1 15.62 -5.44 10.56
N THR A 2 16.03 -6.13 11.63
CA THR A 2 16.31 -7.59 11.57
C THR A 2 15.07 -8.42 11.22
N TYR A 3 13.90 -8.00 11.69
CA TYR A 3 12.63 -8.68 11.43
C TYR A 3 12.27 -8.66 9.94
N ASP A 4 12.41 -7.51 9.29
CA ASP A 4 12.03 -7.32 7.89
C ASP A 4 12.94 -8.12 6.96
N LEU A 5 14.26 -8.07 7.18
CA LEU A 5 15.21 -8.88 6.40
C LEU A 5 15.00 -10.38 6.60
N ARG A 6 14.66 -10.82 7.82
CA ARG A 6 14.31 -12.21 8.08
C ARG A 6 13.06 -12.63 7.30
N ARG A 7 12.03 -11.78 7.30
CA ARG A 7 10.77 -12.02 6.57
C ARG A 7 10.99 -12.03 5.06
N LEU A 8 11.72 -11.06 4.51
CA LEU A 8 12.06 -11.02 3.08
C LEU A 8 12.82 -12.27 2.63
N ARG A 9 13.79 -12.74 3.44
CA ARG A 9 14.50 -13.99 3.18
C ARG A 9 13.59 -15.22 3.30
N ALA A 10 12.70 -15.26 4.30
CA ALA A 10 11.75 -16.36 4.46
C ALA A 10 10.78 -16.49 3.28
N HIS A 11 10.46 -15.37 2.61
CA HIS A 11 9.68 -15.35 1.37
C HIS A 11 10.52 -15.47 0.09
N GLY A 12 11.83 -15.71 0.21
CA GLY A 12 12.72 -15.91 -0.95
C GLY A 12 12.96 -14.66 -1.80
N LEU A 13 12.64 -13.46 -1.31
CA LEU A 13 12.81 -12.21 -2.06
C LEU A 13 14.25 -11.69 -2.02
N ILE A 14 14.98 -12.04 -0.98
CA ILE A 14 16.40 -11.74 -0.83
C ILE A 14 17.14 -12.97 -0.31
N GLU A 15 18.42 -13.04 -0.61
CA GLU A 15 19.33 -14.05 -0.07
C GLU A 15 20.54 -13.40 0.59
N ARG A 16 21.15 -14.10 1.55
CA ARG A 16 22.28 -13.58 2.31
C ARG A 16 23.59 -13.93 1.61
N VAL A 17 24.44 -12.93 1.41
CA VAL A 17 25.78 -13.14 0.85
C VAL A 17 26.64 -13.89 1.88
N PRO A 18 27.25 -15.04 1.53
CA PRO A 18 28.02 -15.86 2.46
C PRO A 18 29.09 -15.06 3.22
N ARG A 19 29.28 -15.38 4.50
CA ARG A 19 30.27 -14.74 5.40
C ARG A 19 30.13 -13.22 5.58
N THR A 20 29.02 -12.61 5.15
CA THR A 20 28.75 -11.18 5.34
C THR A 20 27.37 -10.94 5.94
N ARG A 21 27.12 -9.75 6.48
CA ARG A 21 25.76 -9.32 6.87
C ARG A 21 24.98 -8.68 5.71
N ARG A 22 25.42 -8.86 4.46
CA ARG A 22 24.81 -8.27 3.26
C ARG A 22 23.82 -9.23 2.61
N TYR A 23 22.88 -8.65 1.87
CA TYR A 23 21.84 -9.38 1.15
C TYR A 23 21.81 -8.93 -0.31
N THR A 24 21.43 -9.83 -1.20
CA THR A 24 21.12 -9.52 -2.60
C THR A 24 19.68 -9.90 -2.90
N VAL A 25 19.08 -9.23 -3.87
CA VAL A 25 17.72 -9.52 -4.35
C VAL A 25 17.80 -10.75 -5.27
N THR A 26 16.83 -11.65 -5.12
CA THR A 26 16.69 -12.82 -6.00
C THR A 26 15.91 -12.44 -7.27
N ASP A 27 15.90 -13.29 -8.30
CA ASP A 27 15.09 -13.03 -9.50
C ASP A 27 13.60 -12.89 -9.17
N THR A 28 13.07 -13.76 -8.29
CA THR A 28 11.70 -13.65 -7.76
C THR A 28 11.49 -12.33 -7.01
N GLY A 29 12.46 -11.95 -6.18
CA GLY A 29 12.43 -10.67 -5.46
C GLY A 29 12.36 -9.47 -6.40
N LEU A 30 13.10 -9.52 -7.50
CA LEU A 30 13.11 -8.46 -8.51
C LEU A 30 11.77 -8.39 -9.26
N GLN A 31 11.23 -9.52 -9.69
CA GLN A 31 9.92 -9.58 -10.35
C GLN A 31 8.81 -9.02 -9.45
N HIS A 32 8.82 -9.40 -8.17
CA HIS A 32 7.87 -8.88 -7.19
C HIS A 32 8.05 -7.39 -6.94
N ALA A 33 9.29 -6.93 -6.79
CA ALA A 33 9.58 -5.50 -6.63
C ALA A 33 9.04 -4.69 -7.81
N LEU A 34 9.27 -5.13 -9.05
CA LEU A 34 8.74 -4.48 -10.24
C LEU A 34 7.21 -4.44 -10.25
N LEU A 35 6.55 -5.55 -9.93
CA LEU A 35 5.09 -5.59 -9.83
C LEU A 35 4.58 -4.56 -8.81
N PHE A 36 5.17 -4.51 -7.61
CA PHE A 36 4.77 -3.57 -6.58
C PHE A 36 5.05 -2.12 -6.98
N THR A 37 6.17 -1.84 -7.64
CA THR A 37 6.49 -0.51 -8.17
C THR A 37 5.48 -0.07 -9.23
N HIS A 38 5.16 -0.92 -10.20
CA HIS A 38 4.16 -0.60 -11.22
C HIS A 38 2.76 -0.39 -10.63
N ALA A 39 2.34 -1.27 -9.72
CA ALA A 39 1.07 -1.11 -9.01
C ALA A 39 1.04 0.20 -8.21
N HIS A 40 2.15 0.55 -7.55
CA HIS A 40 2.27 1.80 -6.82
C HIS A 40 2.10 3.01 -7.76
N ASP A 41 2.85 3.05 -8.86
CA ASP A 41 2.85 4.22 -9.74
C ASP A 41 1.56 4.38 -10.56
N HIS A 42 0.96 3.28 -10.99
CA HIS A 42 -0.17 3.33 -11.91
C HIS A 42 -1.52 3.19 -11.23
N LEU A 43 -1.61 2.47 -10.11
CA LEU A 43 -2.87 2.24 -9.41
C LEU A 43 -2.97 3.04 -8.11
N LEU A 44 -1.97 2.95 -7.24
CA LEU A 44 -2.03 3.60 -5.93
C LEU A 44 -1.87 5.11 -6.07
N ARG A 45 -0.84 5.57 -6.76
CA ARG A 45 -0.58 7.01 -6.95
C ARG A 45 -1.76 7.71 -7.64
N THR A 46 -2.24 7.14 -8.74
CA THR A 46 -3.36 7.71 -9.52
C THR A 46 -4.68 7.62 -8.75
N GLY A 47 -4.98 6.47 -8.14
CA GLY A 47 -6.20 6.25 -7.37
C GLY A 47 -6.27 7.13 -6.12
N LEU A 48 -5.15 7.27 -5.40
CA LEU A 48 -5.06 8.16 -4.25
C LEU A 48 -5.22 9.62 -4.67
N ALA A 49 -4.55 10.07 -5.74
CA ALA A 49 -4.73 11.43 -6.24
C ALA A 49 -6.20 11.71 -6.58
N GLN A 50 -6.92 10.75 -7.19
CA GLN A 50 -8.34 10.90 -7.46
C GLN A 50 -9.19 11.08 -6.21
N VAL A 51 -8.78 10.57 -5.04
CA VAL A 51 -9.55 10.64 -3.79
C VAL A 51 -9.13 11.84 -2.93
N THR A 52 -7.84 12.14 -2.88
CA THR A 52 -7.26 13.14 -1.95
C THR A 52 -7.14 14.53 -2.53
N ASP A 53 -7.23 14.71 -3.85
CA ASP A 53 -7.15 16.05 -4.47
C ASP A 53 -8.24 16.98 -3.89
N PRO A 54 -7.88 18.15 -3.31
CA PRO A 54 -8.82 19.08 -2.71
C PRO A 54 -9.67 19.86 -3.74
N SER A 55 -9.23 19.95 -5.00
CA SER A 55 -9.94 20.67 -6.06
C SER A 55 -9.92 19.88 -7.38
N PRO A 56 -10.59 18.72 -7.42
CA PRO A 56 -10.57 17.88 -8.61
C PRO A 56 -11.40 18.52 -9.73
N PRO A 57 -10.89 18.60 -10.97
CA PRO A 57 -11.62 19.20 -12.09
C PRO A 57 -12.88 18.41 -12.48
N ARG A 58 -12.98 17.13 -12.09
CA ARG A 58 -14.18 16.28 -12.24
C ARG A 58 -14.22 15.22 -11.15
N THR A 59 -15.39 14.96 -10.56
CA THR A 59 -15.56 13.89 -9.56
C THR A 59 -15.52 12.51 -10.24
N SER A 60 -14.62 11.64 -9.76
CA SER A 60 -14.51 10.27 -10.26
C SER A 60 -15.43 9.32 -9.50
N LYS A 61 -15.81 8.19 -10.13
CA LYS A 61 -16.61 7.14 -9.47
C LYS A 61 -15.94 6.64 -8.18
N LEU A 62 -14.61 6.53 -8.18
CA LEU A 62 -13.82 6.11 -7.02
C LEU A 62 -13.96 7.11 -5.87
N ARG A 63 -13.82 8.42 -6.14
CA ARG A 63 -13.99 9.45 -5.11
C ARG A 63 -15.37 9.41 -4.48
N ASN A 64 -16.42 9.26 -5.29
CA ASN A 64 -17.80 9.20 -4.79
C ASN A 64 -18.00 7.97 -3.88
N ALA A 65 -17.50 6.81 -4.29
CA ALA A 65 -17.55 5.59 -3.48
C ALA A 65 -16.77 5.74 -2.16
N THR A 66 -15.56 6.35 -2.19
CA THR A 66 -14.79 6.58 -0.97
C THR A 66 -15.50 7.51 0.01
N ARG A 67 -16.11 8.61 -0.48
CA ARG A 67 -16.87 9.52 0.37
C ARG A 67 -18.10 8.85 0.98
N ALA A 68 -18.86 8.09 0.19
CA ALA A 68 -20.01 7.34 0.68
C ALA A 68 -19.62 6.34 1.77
N TYR A 69 -18.49 5.62 1.58
CA TYR A 69 -17.95 4.72 2.59
C TYR A 69 -17.54 5.46 3.87
N GLN A 70 -16.82 6.58 3.75
CA GLN A 70 -16.41 7.40 4.90
C GLN A 70 -17.63 7.88 5.71
N THR A 71 -18.64 8.44 5.05
CA THR A 71 -19.88 8.87 5.71
C THR A 71 -20.56 7.71 6.46
N ALA A 72 -20.72 6.55 5.81
CA ALA A 72 -21.33 5.38 6.46
C ALA A 72 -20.50 4.87 7.65
N PHE A 73 -19.17 4.96 7.57
CA PHE A 73 -18.28 4.55 8.66
C PHE A 73 -18.32 5.53 9.84
N ASP A 74 -18.39 6.83 9.56
CA ASP A 74 -18.53 7.88 10.58
C ASP A 74 -19.88 7.74 11.31
N GLU A 75 -20.96 7.49 10.57
CA GLU A 75 -22.29 7.21 11.13
C GLU A 75 -22.28 5.98 12.04
N LEU A 76 -21.65 4.88 11.60
CA LEU A 76 -21.51 3.66 12.42
C LEU A 76 -20.72 3.93 13.70
N THR A 77 -19.65 4.71 13.60
CA THR A 77 -18.78 5.07 14.75
C THR A 77 -19.55 5.93 15.75
N GLN A 78 -20.35 6.89 15.28
CA GLN A 78 -21.24 7.71 16.11
C GLN A 78 -22.30 6.86 16.81
N GLN A 79 -22.93 5.93 16.09
CA GLN A 79 -23.94 5.01 16.64
C GLN A 79 -23.35 4.09 17.70
N ALA A 80 -22.12 3.61 17.51
CA ALA A 80 -21.42 2.73 18.44
C ALA A 80 -20.97 3.44 19.74
N GLN A 81 -21.24 4.75 19.89
CA GLN A 81 -20.74 5.57 20.99
C GLN A 81 -19.22 5.48 21.17
N LEU A 82 -18.49 5.15 20.09
CA LEU A 82 -17.03 5.22 20.04
C LEU A 82 -16.56 6.67 19.78
N ALA A 83 -17.37 7.64 20.20
CA ALA A 83 -16.93 9.01 20.35
C ALA A 83 -15.99 9.02 21.56
N ALA A 84 -14.72 9.35 21.30
CA ALA A 84 -13.70 9.54 22.32
C ALA A 84 -14.16 10.47 23.46
#